data_AF-A0A3D0I6V5-F1
#
_entry.id   AF-A0A3D0I6V5-F1
#
_cell.length_a   1.000
_cell.length_b   1.000
_cell.length_c   1.000
_cell.angle_alpha   90.00
_cell.angle_beta   90.00
_cell.angle_gamma   90.00
#
_symmetry.space_group_name_H-M   'P 1'
#
loop_
_entity.id
_entity.type
_entity.pdbx_description
1 polymer ?
#
loop_
_entity_poly.entity_id
_entity_poly.type
_entity_poly.pdbx_seq_one_letter_code
_entity_poly.pdbx_strand_id
1 'polypeptide(L)'
;MEKGTRARRIKRRITCELVINGKRQSGIVLDISVSGMFVQTAASAALNQEVEVHLAATRASPELVVRARVARGRRVPPQLLAAAGGGLGLRVINPPPAYAQLIGEADEAAPSPTAPSPGVATSPARPEPPPAQRRFQVRLQATGSTRSRLLTVESPDAKSARSKACAVVGPGWDVIDVTEAP
;
A
#
# COMPACT_ATOMS: atom_id res chain seq x y z
N MET A 1 -11.08 25.72 -3.68
CA MET A 1 -9.72 25.54 -3.13
C MET A 1 -9.76 24.38 -2.16
N GLU A 2 -9.55 23.14 -2.64
CA GLU A 2 -9.53 21.97 -1.76
C GLU A 2 -8.21 21.95 -0.97
N LYS A 3 -8.35 22.05 0.35
CA LYS A 3 -7.27 21.96 1.33
C LYS A 3 -6.74 20.53 1.27
N GLY A 4 -5.59 20.30 0.63
CA GLY A 4 -4.96 18.99 0.58
C GLY A 4 -4.76 18.45 2.00
N THR A 5 -5.55 17.45 2.39
CA THR A 5 -5.43 16.75 3.66
C THR A 5 -4.08 16.04 3.66
N ARG A 6 -3.09 16.60 4.36
CA ARG A 6 -1.84 15.90 4.63
C ARG A 6 -2.18 14.61 5.38
N ALA A 7 -1.87 13.47 4.76
CA ALA A 7 -2.02 12.17 5.41
C ALA A 7 -1.45 12.21 6.83
N ARG A 8 -2.23 11.72 7.79
CA ARG A 8 -1.85 11.71 9.21
C ARG A 8 -0.54 10.94 9.39
N ARG A 9 0.44 11.58 10.04
CA ARG A 9 1.75 11.00 10.33
C ARG A 9 1.82 10.60 11.79
N ILE A 10 2.19 9.36 12.04
CA ILE A 10 2.34 8.81 13.37
C ILE A 10 3.82 8.83 13.71
N LYS A 11 4.15 9.52 14.81
CA LYS A 11 5.51 9.53 15.34
C LYS A 11 5.81 8.15 15.91
N ARG A 12 6.74 7.43 15.31
CA ARG A 12 7.13 6.09 15.74
C ARG A 12 8.59 5.86 15.41
N ARG A 13 9.35 5.39 16.39
CA ARG A 13 10.77 5.07 16.27
C ARG A 13 10.92 3.58 16.02
N ILE A 14 11.31 3.20 14.80
CA ILE A 14 11.52 1.81 14.40
C ILE A 14 12.90 1.68 13.78
N THR A 15 13.73 0.79 14.31
CA THR A 15 15.03 0.46 13.70
C THR A 15 14.79 -0.19 12.34
N CYS A 16 15.57 0.20 11.34
CA CYS A 16 15.45 -0.34 10.00
C CYS A 16 16.79 -0.46 9.29
N GLU A 17 16.84 -1.32 8.27
CA GLU A 17 17.89 -1.35 7.27
C GLU A 17 17.33 -0.88 5.92
N LEU A 18 18.06 -0.01 5.24
CA LEU A 18 17.78 0.37 3.85
C LEU A 18 18.74 -0.38 2.93
N VAL A 19 18.21 -1.02 1.90
CA VAL A 19 18.99 -1.57 0.79
C VAL A 19 18.96 -0.56 -0.36
N ILE A 20 20.09 0.09 -0.59
CA ILE A 20 20.25 1.13 -1.61
C ILE A 20 21.36 0.66 -2.56
N ASN A 21 21.03 0.42 -3.84
CA ASN A 21 21.98 -0.14 -4.83
C ASN A 21 22.69 -1.41 -4.33
N GLY A 22 21.96 -2.29 -3.64
CA GLY A 22 22.50 -3.53 -3.06
C GLY A 22 23.31 -3.35 -1.77
N LYS A 23 23.52 -2.12 -1.29
CA LYS A 23 24.22 -1.86 -0.03
C LYS A 23 23.22 -1.68 1.12
N ARG A 24 23.41 -2.41 2.20
CA ARG A 24 22.65 -2.25 3.45
C ARG A 24 23.15 -1.04 4.21
N GLN A 25 22.23 -0.24 4.74
CA GLN A 25 22.50 0.97 5.52
C GLN A 25 21.55 0.99 6.71
N SER A 26 22.04 1.28 7.90
CA SER A 26 21.18 1.39 9.08
C SER A 26 20.43 2.72 9.11
N GLY A 27 19.26 2.72 9.74
CA GLY A 27 18.45 3.90 9.92
C GLY A 27 17.38 3.72 10.98
N ILE A 28 16.69 4.82 11.29
CA ILE A 28 15.56 4.83 12.22
C ILE A 28 14.40 5.53 11.53
N VAL A 29 13.28 4.82 11.34
CA VAL A 29 12.01 5.46 10.97
C VAL A 29 11.61 6.37 12.12
N LEU A 30 11.33 7.65 11.86
CA LEU A 30 10.86 8.61 12.88
C LEU A 30 9.36 8.88 12.80
N ASP A 31 8.82 8.87 11.58
CA ASP A 31 7.40 9.01 11.32
C ASP A 31 6.96 8.16 10.14
N ILE A 32 5.75 7.63 10.25
CA ILE A 32 5.12 6.73 9.28
C ILE A 32 3.72 7.22 8.95
N SER A 33 3.30 6.99 7.71
CA SER A 33 1.97 7.28 7.18
C SER A 33 1.61 6.24 6.13
N VAL A 34 0.35 6.22 5.70
CA VAL A 34 -0.16 5.33 4.65
C VAL A 34 0.67 5.41 3.36
N SER A 35 1.08 6.63 2.96
CA SER A 35 1.75 6.84 1.67
C SER A 35 3.28 6.90 1.78
N GLY A 36 3.85 6.90 2.98
CA GLY A 36 5.27 7.20 3.14
C GLY A 36 5.78 7.17 4.56
N MET A 37 7.10 7.22 4.68
CA MET A 37 7.80 7.25 5.96
C MET A 37 9.00 8.20 5.89
N PHE A 38 9.44 8.68 7.04
CA PHE A 38 10.69 9.41 7.16
C PHE A 38 11.72 8.58 7.92
N VAL A 39 12.86 8.36 7.30
CA VAL A 39 13.96 7.58 7.86
C VAL A 39 15.11 8.50 8.16
N GLN A 40 15.50 8.58 9.43
CA GLN A 40 16.76 9.18 9.84
C GLN A 40 17.89 8.22 9.52
N THR A 41 18.81 8.65 8.66
CA THR A 41 19.96 7.85 8.23
C THR A 41 21.05 8.79 7.72
N ALA A 42 22.31 8.34 7.81
CA ALA A 42 23.45 8.99 7.16
C ALA A 42 23.53 8.64 5.66
N ALA A 43 22.78 7.62 5.22
CA ALA A 43 22.77 7.20 3.84
C ALA A 43 22.21 8.28 2.91
N SER A 44 22.78 8.37 1.71
CA SER A 44 22.28 9.24 0.66
C SER A 44 21.76 8.41 -0.51
N ALA A 45 20.63 8.82 -1.07
CA ALA A 45 20.01 8.21 -2.24
C ALA A 45 19.49 9.32 -3.17
N ALA A 46 19.43 9.03 -4.46
CA ALA A 46 18.90 9.96 -5.45
C ALA A 46 17.37 10.08 -5.33
N LEU A 47 16.81 11.22 -5.75
CA LEU A 47 15.36 11.35 -5.85
C LEU A 47 14.78 10.31 -6.81
N ASN A 48 13.60 9.80 -6.50
CA ASN A 48 12.89 8.73 -7.20
C ASN A 48 13.61 7.37 -7.25
N GLN A 49 14.77 7.23 -6.60
CA GLN A 49 15.45 5.95 -6.50
C GLN A 49 14.61 4.96 -5.67
N GLU A 50 14.47 3.74 -6.16
CA GLU A 50 13.86 2.64 -5.40
C GLU A 50 14.81 2.12 -4.32
N VAL A 51 14.24 1.93 -3.14
CA VAL A 51 14.92 1.42 -1.96
C VAL A 51 14.04 0.36 -1.30
N GLU A 52 14.68 -0.66 -0.76
CA GLU A 52 14.01 -1.66 0.07
C GLU A 52 14.28 -1.32 1.53
N VAL A 53 13.23 -1.27 2.35
CA VAL A 53 13.31 -0.92 3.76
C VAL A 53 12.90 -2.14 4.58
N HIS A 54 13.83 -2.65 5.36
CA HIS A 54 13.64 -3.77 6.29
C HIS A 54 13.37 -3.17 7.66
N LEU A 55 12.13 -3.20 8.10
CA LEU A 55 11.70 -2.74 9.41
C LEU A 55 11.87 -3.87 10.41
N ALA A 56 12.63 -3.62 11.48
CA ALA A 56 12.81 -4.59 12.55
C ALA A 56 11.46 -4.94 13.20
N ALA A 57 11.34 -6.18 13.67
CA ALA A 57 10.18 -6.60 14.44
C ALA A 57 9.98 -5.69 15.66
N THR A 58 8.73 -5.32 15.92
CA THR A 58 8.32 -4.54 17.09
C THR A 58 7.36 -5.37 17.93
N ARG A 59 6.99 -4.89 19.13
CA ARG A 59 5.91 -5.53 19.90
C ARG A 59 4.57 -5.57 19.15
N ALA A 60 4.37 -4.70 18.17
CA ALA A 60 3.10 -4.55 17.45
C ALA A 60 3.12 -5.20 16.05
N SER A 61 4.27 -5.62 15.54
CA SER A 61 4.40 -6.10 14.16
C SER A 61 5.61 -7.03 13.98
N PRO A 62 5.50 -8.06 13.13
CA PRO A 62 6.68 -8.82 12.72
C PRO A 62 7.66 -7.95 11.91
N GLU A 63 8.83 -8.51 11.62
CA GLU A 63 9.76 -7.93 10.65
C GLU A 63 9.06 -7.72 9.31
N LEU A 64 9.27 -6.57 8.68
CA LEU A 64 8.55 -6.18 7.47
C LEU A 64 9.49 -5.58 6.42
N VAL A 65 9.38 -6.09 5.20
CA VAL A 65 10.07 -5.52 4.04
C VAL A 65 9.11 -4.63 3.26
N VAL A 66 9.50 -3.37 3.04
CA VAL A 66 8.70 -2.36 2.34
C VAL A 66 9.50 -1.80 1.17
N ARG A 67 8.92 -1.83 -0.03
CA ARG A 67 9.50 -1.13 -1.19
C ARG A 67 9.08 0.33 -1.18
N ALA A 68 10.02 1.24 -1.41
CA ALA A 68 9.73 2.66 -1.41
C ALA A 68 10.61 3.41 -2.42
N ARG A 69 10.18 4.62 -2.79
CA ARG A 69 10.96 5.57 -3.60
C ARG A 69 11.36 6.77 -2.76
N VAL A 70 12.55 7.29 -3.00
CA VAL A 70 13.01 8.52 -2.36
C VAL A 70 12.20 9.71 -2.90
N ALA A 71 11.33 10.27 -2.07
CA ALA A 71 10.54 11.44 -2.43
C ALA A 71 11.27 12.75 -2.10
N ARG A 72 12.11 12.74 -1.05
CA ARG A 72 12.94 13.88 -0.65
C ARG A 72 14.13 13.41 0.18
N GLY A 73 15.24 14.12 0.09
CA GLY A 73 16.39 13.92 0.98
C GLY A 73 16.66 15.17 1.79
N ARG A 74 16.82 15.03 3.10
CA ARG A 74 17.44 16.06 3.94
C ARG A 74 18.89 15.68 4.13
N ARG A 75 19.75 16.19 3.24
CA ARG A 75 21.21 16.08 3.43
C ARG A 75 21.60 17.05 4.54
N VAL A 76 22.22 16.49 5.56
CA VAL A 76 22.86 17.27 6.60
C VAL A 76 24.36 17.09 6.39
N PRO A 77 25.16 18.18 6.36
CA PRO A 77 26.60 18.08 6.25
C PRO A 77 27.18 17.15 7.33
N PRO A 78 28.26 16.39 7.07
CA PRO A 78 28.80 15.41 8.00
C PRO A 78 29.07 15.97 9.40
N GLN A 79 29.54 17.23 9.45
CA GLN A 79 29.84 17.98 10.67
C GLN A 79 28.61 18.23 11.56
N LEU A 80 27.40 18.16 10.99
CA LEU A 80 26.12 18.39 11.68
C LEU A 80 25.29 17.11 11.85
N LEU A 81 25.78 15.95 11.41
CA LEU A 81 25.07 14.68 11.57
C LEU A 81 24.77 14.37 13.04
N ALA A 82 25.70 14.68 13.94
CA ALA A 82 25.55 14.50 15.38
C ALA A 82 24.46 15.42 15.99
N ALA A 83 24.21 16.59 15.40
CA ALA A 83 23.32 17.61 15.97
C ALA A 83 21.93 17.67 15.31
N ALA A 84 21.84 17.46 13.99
CA ALA A 84 20.60 17.70 13.24
C ALA A 84 20.00 16.45 12.57
N GLY A 85 20.76 15.35 12.47
CA GLY A 85 20.32 14.07 11.89
C GLY A 85 19.87 14.17 10.42
N GLY A 86 20.65 13.60 9.49
CA GLY A 86 20.24 13.43 8.10
C GLY A 86 19.00 12.53 7.96
N GLY A 87 18.34 12.57 6.81
CA GLY A 87 17.26 11.61 6.56
C GLY A 87 16.66 11.63 5.18
N LEU A 88 15.88 10.59 4.89
CA LEU A 88 15.19 10.37 3.64
C LEU A 88 13.69 10.33 3.89
N GLY A 89 12.94 11.14 3.14
CA GLY A 89 11.51 10.97 2.99
C GLY A 89 11.24 9.97 1.89
N LEU A 90 10.64 8.84 2.26
CA LEU A 90 10.33 7.74 1.38
C LEU A 90 8.83 7.70 1.10
N ARG A 91 8.47 7.44 -0.16
CA ARG A 91 7.10 7.15 -0.60
C ARG A 91 6.97 5.66 -0.79
N VAL A 92 6.04 5.02 -0.10
CA VAL A 92 5.85 3.57 -0.19
C VAL A 92 5.26 3.21 -1.55
N ILE A 93 5.79 2.14 -2.14
CA ILE A 93 5.30 1.54 -3.39
C ILE A 93 4.65 0.22 -3.02
N ASN A 94 3.38 0.06 -3.40
CA ASN A 94 2.63 -1.18 -3.21
C ASN A 94 2.75 -1.71 -1.76
N PRO A 95 2.21 -0.98 -0.75
CA PRO A 95 2.42 -1.29 0.66
C PRO A 95 1.94 -2.71 0.98
N PRO A 96 2.76 -3.54 1.63
CA PRO A 96 2.32 -4.87 2.06
C PRO A 96 1.20 -4.74 3.12
N PRO A 97 0.28 -5.72 3.25
CA PRO A 97 -0.82 -5.64 4.22
C PRO A 97 -0.37 -5.42 5.67
N ALA A 98 0.78 -6.00 6.05
CA ALA A 98 1.38 -5.80 7.37
C ALA A 98 1.86 -4.35 7.63
N TYR A 99 2.04 -3.54 6.57
CA TYR A 99 2.35 -2.11 6.71
C TYR A 99 1.17 -1.32 7.29
N ALA A 100 -0.07 -1.71 6.98
CA ALA A 100 -1.25 -1.07 7.56
C ALA A 100 -1.33 -1.30 9.08
N GLN A 101 -0.97 -2.51 9.53
CA GLN A 101 -0.91 -2.86 10.96
C GLN A 101 0.12 -2.01 11.72
N LEU A 102 1.22 -1.64 11.06
CA LEU A 102 2.25 -0.76 11.61
C LEU A 102 1.80 0.69 11.79
N ILE A 103 0.81 1.15 11.02
CA ILE A 103 0.21 2.46 11.18
C ILE A 103 -0.81 2.41 12.35
N GLY A 104 -1.29 1.21 12.71
CA GLY A 104 -2.44 1.06 13.59
C GLY A 104 -3.70 1.53 12.88
N GLU A 105 -4.86 1.02 13.27
CA GLU A 105 -6.17 1.37 12.72
C GLU A 105 -6.55 2.83 13.03
N ALA A 106 -5.81 3.79 12.47
CA ALA A 106 -6.02 5.22 12.60
C ALA A 106 -6.54 5.84 11.29
N ASP A 107 -7.06 5.00 10.40
CA ASP A 107 -7.73 5.37 9.15
C ASP A 107 -9.01 4.51 8.97
N GLU A 108 -9.86 4.47 9.98
CA GLU A 108 -11.29 4.29 9.73
C GLU A 108 -11.88 5.68 9.49
N ALA A 109 -11.71 6.22 8.28
CA ALA A 109 -12.55 7.28 7.72
C ALA A 109 -12.27 7.48 6.22
N ALA A 110 -13.01 6.71 5.42
CA ALA A 110 -13.56 7.02 4.09
C ALA A 110 -12.64 6.98 2.85
N PRO A 111 -12.96 6.10 1.87
CA PRO A 111 -12.60 6.32 0.48
C PRO A 111 -13.52 7.40 -0.10
N SER A 112 -12.98 8.59 -0.37
CA SER A 112 -13.63 9.54 -1.28
C SER A 112 -12.90 9.51 -2.61
N PRO A 113 -13.49 8.89 -3.66
CA PRO A 113 -13.02 9.05 -5.02
C PRO A 113 -13.59 10.34 -5.61
N THR A 114 -12.73 11.31 -5.91
CA THR A 114 -13.01 12.41 -6.85
C THR A 114 -11.77 12.48 -7.75
N ALA A 115 -11.83 12.41 -9.08
CA ALA A 115 -12.83 12.92 -10.00
C ALA A 115 -12.85 12.09 -11.32
N PRO A 116 -13.70 12.44 -12.29
CA PRO A 116 -13.18 13.35 -13.31
C PRO A 116 -14.16 14.48 -13.70
N SER A 117 -13.56 15.53 -14.26
CA SER A 117 -14.15 16.76 -14.81
C SER A 117 -15.36 16.52 -15.73
N PRO A 118 -16.39 17.39 -15.72
CA PRO A 118 -17.34 17.48 -16.82
C PRO A 118 -16.83 18.52 -17.82
N GLY A 119 -16.61 18.09 -19.06
CA GLY A 119 -16.10 18.99 -20.08
C GLY A 119 -16.27 18.50 -21.51
N VAL A 120 -17.33 17.75 -21.83
CA VAL A 120 -18.00 17.80 -23.15
C VAL A 120 -19.45 17.40 -22.93
N ALA A 121 -20.36 18.29 -23.33
CA ALA A 121 -21.79 18.08 -23.32
C ALA A 121 -22.21 17.00 -24.33
N THR A 122 -22.96 15.99 -23.87
CA THR A 122 -24.01 15.35 -24.69
C THR A 122 -25.10 14.80 -23.76
N SER A 123 -26.34 15.00 -24.18
CA SER A 123 -27.63 14.86 -23.49
C SER A 123 -27.91 13.61 -22.63
N PRO A 124 -28.91 13.69 -21.73
CA PRO A 124 -29.05 12.82 -20.57
C PRO A 124 -29.81 11.53 -20.90
N ALA A 125 -29.10 10.40 -20.89
CA ALA A 125 -29.73 9.11 -20.64
C ALA A 125 -29.92 8.97 -19.13
N ARG A 126 -31.17 8.80 -18.70
CA ARG A 126 -31.60 8.44 -17.34
C ARG A 126 -30.55 7.51 -16.68
N PRO A 127 -29.90 7.89 -15.57
CA PRO A 127 -28.94 7.01 -14.91
C PRO A 127 -29.72 5.80 -14.38
N GLU A 128 -29.55 4.67 -15.05
CA GLU A 128 -29.80 3.38 -14.44
C GLU A 128 -28.97 3.33 -13.15
N PRO A 129 -29.58 2.98 -12.00
CA PRO A 129 -28.83 2.84 -10.77
C PRO A 129 -27.66 1.88 -11.01
N PRO A 130 -26.43 2.21 -10.57
CA PRO A 130 -25.30 1.29 -10.70
C PRO A 130 -25.71 -0.04 -10.06
N PRO A 131 -25.53 -1.19 -10.76
CA PRO A 131 -25.93 -2.48 -10.23
C PRO A 131 -25.24 -2.66 -8.88
N ALA A 132 -26.05 -2.93 -7.84
CA ALA A 132 -25.57 -3.06 -6.47
C ALA A 132 -24.39 -4.04 -6.45
N GLN A 133 -23.20 -3.54 -6.15
CA GLN A 133 -22.01 -4.36 -6.06
C GLN A 133 -22.15 -5.25 -4.83
N ARG A 134 -22.23 -6.55 -5.07
CA ARG A 134 -22.33 -7.58 -4.03
C ARG A 134 -20.95 -8.15 -3.78
N ARG A 135 -20.72 -8.60 -2.55
CA ARG A 135 -19.49 -9.27 -2.18
C ARG A 135 -19.65 -10.75 -2.47
N PHE A 136 -18.72 -11.30 -3.23
CA PHE A 136 -18.69 -12.73 -3.54
C PHE A 136 -17.40 -13.32 -2.97
N GLN A 137 -17.53 -14.39 -2.21
CA GLN A 137 -16.42 -15.25 -1.81
C GLN A 137 -16.22 -16.32 -2.87
N VAL A 138 -15.10 -16.23 -3.57
CA VAL A 138 -14.70 -17.17 -4.60
C VAL A 138 -13.64 -18.11 -4.03
N ARG A 139 -13.97 -19.39 -3.97
CA ARG A 139 -13.03 -20.44 -3.59
C ARG A 139 -12.31 -20.94 -4.83
N LEU A 140 -10.99 -20.89 -4.78
CA LEU A 140 -10.09 -21.28 -5.85
C LEU A 140 -9.27 -22.47 -5.40
N GLN A 141 -8.92 -23.36 -6.32
CA GLN A 141 -8.01 -24.47 -6.09
C GLN A 141 -6.91 -24.41 -7.12
N ALA A 142 -5.66 -24.57 -6.69
CA ALA A 142 -4.54 -24.62 -7.64
C ALA A 142 -4.65 -25.88 -8.49
N THR A 143 -4.51 -25.74 -9.80
CA THR A 143 -4.66 -26.84 -10.77
C THR A 143 -3.65 -27.95 -10.45
N GLY A 144 -4.14 -29.17 -10.21
CA GLY A 144 -3.30 -30.32 -9.85
C GLY A 144 -2.82 -30.35 -8.38
N SER A 145 -3.40 -29.52 -7.50
CA SER A 145 -3.04 -29.49 -6.07
C SER A 145 -4.27 -29.52 -5.16
N THR A 146 -4.10 -30.01 -3.92
CA THR A 146 -5.10 -29.89 -2.85
C THR A 146 -5.15 -28.50 -2.23
N ARG A 147 -4.27 -27.58 -2.68
CA ARG A 147 -4.19 -26.23 -2.15
C ARG A 147 -5.36 -25.37 -2.61
N SER A 148 -6.28 -25.10 -1.70
CA SER A 148 -7.40 -24.17 -1.90
C SER A 148 -7.12 -22.79 -1.29
N ARG A 149 -7.69 -21.73 -1.89
CA ARG A 149 -7.64 -20.36 -1.40
C ARG A 149 -9.01 -19.70 -1.56
N LEU A 150 -9.44 -18.94 -0.56
CA LEU A 150 -10.65 -18.12 -0.63
C LEU A 150 -10.28 -16.68 -1.00
N LEU A 151 -11.02 -16.08 -1.92
CA LEU A 151 -10.83 -14.71 -2.38
C LEU A 151 -12.16 -13.97 -2.36
N THR A 152 -12.23 -12.85 -1.64
CA THR A 152 -13.43 -12.00 -1.65
C THR A 152 -13.29 -10.96 -2.76
N VAL A 153 -14.29 -10.88 -3.64
CA VAL A 153 -14.33 -9.93 -4.76
C VAL A 153 -15.68 -9.22 -4.79
N GLU A 154 -15.65 -7.92 -5.08
CA GLU A 154 -16.86 -7.12 -5.27
C GLU A 154 -17.24 -7.14 -6.74
N SER A 155 -18.45 -7.61 -7.03
CA SER A 155 -18.98 -7.74 -8.38
C SER A 155 -20.51 -7.61 -8.37
N PRO A 156 -21.12 -7.19 -9.48
CA PRO A 156 -22.59 -7.16 -9.56
C PRO A 156 -23.19 -8.59 -9.62
N ASP A 157 -22.44 -9.57 -10.11
CA ASP A 157 -22.90 -10.93 -10.35
C ASP A 157 -21.78 -11.97 -10.20
N ALA A 158 -22.16 -13.21 -9.91
CA ALA A 158 -21.25 -14.33 -9.67
C ALA A 158 -20.32 -14.64 -10.86
N LYS A 159 -20.79 -14.40 -12.09
CA LYS A 159 -19.99 -14.60 -13.32
C LYS A 159 -18.85 -13.58 -13.41
N SER A 160 -19.15 -12.32 -13.09
CA SER A 160 -18.15 -11.25 -13.00
C SER A 160 -17.18 -11.49 -11.84
N ALA A 161 -17.67 -12.00 -10.71
CA ALA A 161 -16.85 -12.38 -9.57
C ALA A 161 -15.81 -13.45 -9.95
N ARG A 162 -16.25 -14.50 -10.67
CA ARG A 162 -15.36 -15.56 -11.16
C ARG A 162 -14.24 -15.02 -12.06
N SER A 163 -14.60 -14.19 -13.05
CA SER A 163 -13.61 -13.61 -13.98
C SER A 163 -12.61 -12.70 -13.25
N LYS A 164 -13.10 -11.85 -12.33
CA LYS A 164 -12.22 -11.02 -11.50
C LYS A 164 -11.31 -11.87 -10.63
N ALA A 165 -11.83 -12.93 -10.01
CA ALA A 165 -11.04 -13.79 -9.16
C ALA A 165 -9.89 -14.45 -9.93
N CYS A 166 -10.17 -15.03 -11.11
CA CYS A 166 -9.14 -15.60 -11.99
C CYS A 166 -8.11 -14.55 -12.43
N ALA A 167 -8.53 -13.34 -12.78
CA ALA A 167 -7.63 -12.26 -13.17
C ALA A 167 -6.68 -11.84 -12.03
N VAL A 168 -7.15 -11.90 -10.78
CA VAL A 168 -6.36 -11.53 -9.60
C VAL A 168 -5.35 -12.61 -9.21
N VAL A 169 -5.70 -13.89 -9.30
CA VAL A 169 -4.79 -14.98 -8.90
C VAL A 169 -3.84 -15.44 -10.02
N GLY A 170 -4.18 -15.15 -11.28
CA GLY A 170 -3.39 -15.55 -12.44
C GLY A 170 -3.60 -17.01 -12.87
N PRO A 171 -2.89 -17.47 -13.91
CA PRO A 171 -3.03 -18.82 -14.46
C PRO A 171 -2.59 -19.90 -13.44
N GLY A 172 -3.21 -21.09 -13.52
CA GLY A 172 -2.93 -22.22 -12.63
C GLY A 172 -3.87 -22.32 -11.41
N TRP A 173 -4.97 -21.59 -11.42
CA TRP A 173 -6.01 -21.64 -10.39
C TRP A 173 -7.39 -21.83 -11.03
N ASP A 174 -8.09 -22.86 -10.58
CA ASP A 174 -9.45 -23.18 -10.97
C ASP A 174 -10.43 -22.68 -9.92
N VAL A 175 -11.51 -22.04 -10.35
CA VAL A 175 -12.60 -21.64 -9.45
C VAL A 175 -13.47 -22.85 -9.15
N ILE A 176 -13.52 -23.24 -7.89
CA ILE A 176 -14.27 -24.41 -7.42
C ILE A 176 -15.61 -24.04 -6.79
N ASP A 177 -15.74 -22.85 -6.20
CA ASP A 177 -17.00 -22.39 -5.60
C ASP A 177 -17.12 -20.86 -5.63
N VAL A 178 -18.34 -20.32 -5.75
CA VAL A 178 -18.63 -18.89 -5.65
C VAL A 178 -19.87 -18.71 -4.78
N THR A 179 -19.68 -18.21 -3.57
CA THR A 179 -20.75 -17.93 -2.62
C THR A 179 -20.93 -16.43 -2.45
N GLU A 180 -22.16 -15.92 -2.51
CA GLU A 180 -22.44 -14.52 -2.19
C GLU A 180 -22.30 -14.33 -0.67
N ALA A 181 -21.43 -13.41 -0.26
CA ALA A 181 -21.29 -13.03 1.13
C ALA A 181 -22.45 -12.09 1.50
N PRO A 182 -23.11 -12.31 2.65
CA PRO A 182 -24.23 -11.49 3.11
C PRO A 182 -23.81 -10.04 3.39
#